data_AF-A0A7C4ZAH0-F1
#
_entry.id   AF-A0A7C4ZAH0-F1
#
_cell.length_a   1.000
_cell.length_b   1.000
_cell.length_c   1.000
_cell.angle_alpha   90.00
_cell.angle_beta   90.00
_cell.angle_gamma   90.00
#
_symmetry.space_group_name_H-M   'P 1'
#
loop_
_entity.id
_entity.type
_entity.pdbx_description
1 polymer ?
#
loop_
_entity_poly.entity_id
_entity_poly.type
_entity_poly.pdbx_seq_one_letter_code
_entity_poly.pdbx_strand_id
1 'polypeptide(L)'
;MSVSVPWRIVTANGIEFADTDDGQLFGLPGPVDGQEKSNTLLDGRRVASFDVDVKTADVRIDFEGGVRVELFNNSSGYEGWTAQFQTEDKTTSVVGLGGGDLAFF
;
A
#
# COMPACT_ATOMS: atom_id res chain seq x y z
N MET A 1 3.79 -8.43 2.22
CA MET A 1 4.22 -7.34 1.31
C MET A 1 5.11 -6.40 2.09
N SER A 2 6.14 -5.85 1.46
CA SER A 2 6.98 -4.77 2.01
C SER A 2 6.87 -3.57 1.09
N VAL A 3 6.74 -2.38 1.66
CA VAL A 3 6.50 -1.13 0.93
C VAL A 3 7.50 -0.09 1.42
N SER A 4 8.26 0.49 0.50
CA SER A 4 9.28 1.52 0.77
C SER A 4 9.03 2.81 -0.02
N VAL A 5 7.81 2.96 -0.53
CA VAL A 5 7.34 4.11 -1.29
C VAL A 5 6.16 4.78 -0.60
N PRO A 6 5.82 6.02 -0.95
CA PRO A 6 4.65 6.69 -0.40
C PRO A 6 3.40 5.85 -0.60
N TRP A 7 2.59 5.75 0.44
CA TRP A 7 1.32 5.03 0.40
C TRP A 7 0.27 5.71 1.25
N ARG A 8 -0.99 5.46 0.91
CA ARG A 8 -2.13 6.04 1.64
C ARG A 8 -3.34 5.14 1.65
N ILE A 9 -4.14 5.29 2.71
CA ILE A 9 -5.47 4.70 2.86
C ILE A 9 -6.50 5.77 2.51
N VAL A 10 -7.33 5.48 1.51
CA VAL A 10 -8.40 6.34 1.03
C VAL A 10 -9.74 5.71 1.39
N THR A 11 -10.64 6.53 1.94
CA THR A 11 -12.03 6.17 2.24
C THR A 11 -12.99 7.03 1.42
N ALA A 12 -14.30 6.89 1.65
CA ALA A 12 -15.31 7.78 1.07
C ALA A 12 -15.09 9.27 1.43
N ASN A 13 -14.39 9.56 2.53
CA ASN A 13 -14.09 10.93 2.98
C ASN A 13 -12.79 11.50 2.42
N GLY A 14 -12.03 10.73 1.64
CA GLY A 14 -10.72 11.11 1.12
C GLY A 14 -9.56 10.37 1.78
N ILE A 15 -8.38 10.99 1.85
CA ILE A 15 -7.19 10.42 2.48
C ILE A 15 -7.40 10.44 3.99
N GLU A 16 -7.49 9.26 4.58
CA GLU A 16 -7.77 9.09 6.02
C GLU A 16 -6.49 8.79 6.81
N PHE A 17 -5.47 8.24 6.14
CA PHE A 17 -4.15 7.99 6.71
C PHE A 17 -3.10 7.85 5.59
N ALA A 18 -1.93 8.46 5.74
CA ALA A 18 -0.77 8.28 4.87
C ALA A 18 0.44 7.75 5.65
N ASP A 19 1.41 7.18 4.94
CA ASP A 19 2.65 6.64 5.52
C ASP A 19 3.42 7.65 6.37
N THR A 20 3.35 8.93 5.99
CA THR A 20 4.02 10.04 6.69
C THR A 20 3.29 10.54 7.94
N ASP A 21 2.09 10.02 8.24
CA ASP A 21 1.26 10.47 9.36
C ASP A 21 1.59 9.76 10.67
N ASP A 22 2.26 8.59 10.62
CA ASP A 22 2.68 7.87 11.83
C ASP A 22 3.59 8.75 12.71
N GLY A 23 3.28 8.80 14.01
CA GLY A 23 4.00 9.62 14.98
C GLY A 23 3.73 11.13 14.91
N GLN A 24 2.91 11.63 13.98
CA GLN A 24 2.55 13.05 13.93
C GLN A 24 1.75 13.45 15.18
N LEU A 25 2.03 14.64 15.73
CA LEU A 25 1.40 15.15 16.97
C LEU A 25 0.61 16.45 16.77
N PHE A 26 0.74 17.12 15.61
CA PHE A 26 0.26 18.50 15.45
C PHE A 26 -1.23 18.66 15.78
N GLY A 27 -1.51 19.30 16.92
CA GLY A 27 -2.88 19.54 17.41
C GLY A 27 -3.59 18.32 18.03
N LEU A 28 -2.90 17.20 18.22
CA LEU A 28 -3.45 15.95 18.76
C LEU A 28 -3.09 15.75 20.25
N PRO A 29 -3.92 14.99 21.01
CA PRO A 29 -3.63 14.68 22.41
C PRO A 29 -2.44 13.72 22.59
N GLY A 30 -2.00 13.06 21.51
CA GLY A 30 -0.84 12.18 21.47
C GLY A 30 -0.41 11.92 20.03
N PRO A 31 0.78 11.33 19.81
CA PRO A 31 1.21 10.93 18.48
C PRO A 31 0.22 9.96 17.83
N VAL A 32 0.03 10.07 16.51
CA VAL A 32 -0.73 9.08 15.76
C VAL A 32 -0.03 7.72 15.86
N ASP A 33 -0.78 6.68 16.25
CA ASP A 33 -0.37 5.29 16.09
C ASP A 33 -0.84 4.80 14.72
N GLY A 34 0.09 4.73 13.77
CA GLY A 34 -0.20 4.34 12.39
C GLY A 34 -0.62 2.89 12.26
N GLN A 35 -0.12 2.01 13.13
CA GLN A 35 -0.54 0.60 13.14
C GLN A 35 -1.98 0.48 13.62
N GLU A 36 -2.33 1.12 14.74
CA GLU A 36 -3.70 1.14 15.27
C GLU A 36 -4.67 1.78 14.25
N LYS A 37 -4.28 2.91 13.67
CA LYS A 37 -5.10 3.61 12.67
C LYS A 37 -5.31 2.75 11.42
N SER A 38 -4.26 2.14 10.89
CA SER A 38 -4.35 1.26 9.71
C SER A 38 -5.21 0.03 9.99
N ASN A 39 -5.03 -0.61 11.14
CA ASN A 39 -5.84 -1.76 11.56
C ASN A 39 -7.31 -1.38 11.71
N THR A 40 -7.62 -0.24 12.34
CA THR A 40 -9.00 0.25 12.46
C THR A 40 -9.65 0.45 11.09
N LEU A 41 -8.88 0.87 10.09
CA LEU A 41 -9.38 1.12 8.74
C LEU A 41 -9.51 -0.16 7.90
N LEU A 42 -8.63 -1.14 8.08
CA LEU A 42 -8.47 -2.27 7.15
C LEU A 42 -8.82 -3.64 7.75
N ASP A 43 -8.73 -3.82 9.07
CA ASP A 43 -8.91 -5.13 9.69
C ASP A 43 -10.32 -5.69 9.47
N GLY A 44 -10.39 -6.99 9.24
CA GLY A 44 -11.62 -7.70 8.88
C GLY A 44 -12.19 -7.39 7.48
N ARG A 45 -11.63 -6.43 6.73
CA ARG A 45 -12.08 -6.14 5.37
C ARG A 45 -11.47 -7.12 4.37
N ARG A 46 -12.29 -7.60 3.45
CA ARG A 46 -11.83 -8.44 2.34
C ARG A 46 -11.31 -7.57 1.20
N VAL A 47 -10.24 -8.02 0.55
CA VAL A 47 -9.78 -7.44 -0.71
C VAL A 47 -10.81 -7.76 -1.80
N ALA A 48 -11.33 -6.73 -2.44
CA ALA A 48 -12.28 -6.82 -3.53
C ALA A 48 -11.58 -6.83 -4.91
N SER A 49 -10.53 -6.02 -5.06
CA SER A 49 -9.69 -6.01 -6.26
C SER A 49 -8.28 -5.56 -5.96
N PHE A 50 -7.36 -5.97 -6.84
CA PHE A 50 -5.97 -5.57 -6.83
C PHE A 50 -5.58 -5.20 -8.26
N ASP A 51 -5.03 -4.01 -8.44
CA ASP A 51 -4.64 -3.47 -9.72
C ASP A 51 -3.21 -2.92 -9.66
N VAL A 52 -2.49 -3.07 -10.76
CA VAL A 52 -1.12 -2.57 -10.91
C VAL A 52 -1.01 -1.84 -12.23
N ASP A 53 -0.63 -0.56 -12.18
CA ASP A 53 -0.36 0.19 -13.41
C ASP A 53 0.93 -0.34 -14.05
N VAL A 54 0.83 -0.83 -15.28
CA VAL A 54 1.95 -1.48 -15.98
C VAL A 54 3.04 -0.51 -16.46
N LYS A 55 2.83 0.81 -16.35
CA LYS A 55 3.80 1.83 -16.74
C LYS A 55 4.49 2.45 -15.54
N THR A 56 3.81 2.52 -14.41
CA THR A 56 4.37 3.13 -13.19
C THR A 56 4.67 2.09 -12.12
N ALA A 57 4.12 0.89 -12.20
CA ALA A 57 4.08 -0.09 -11.11
C ALA A 57 3.42 0.48 -9.83
N ASP A 58 2.55 1.48 -9.97
CA ASP A 58 1.68 1.90 -8.88
C ASP A 58 0.70 0.77 -8.55
N VAL A 59 0.40 0.61 -7.27
CA VAL A 59 -0.51 -0.45 -6.80
C VAL A 59 -1.75 0.19 -6.22
N ARG A 60 -2.90 -0.39 -6.56
CA ARG A 60 -4.17 -0.10 -5.93
C ARG A 60 -4.79 -1.39 -5.40
N ILE A 61 -5.13 -1.38 -4.12
CA ILE A 61 -5.83 -2.48 -3.44
C ILE A 61 -7.17 -1.93 -2.97
N ASP A 62 -8.26 -2.36 -3.57
CA ASP A 62 -9.59 -2.01 -3.11
C ASP A 62 -10.12 -3.08 -2.15
N PHE A 63 -10.68 -2.62 -1.04
CA PHE A 63 -11.33 -3.45 -0.04
C PHE A 63 -12.85 -3.26 -0.11
N GLU A 64 -13.58 -4.27 0.36
CA GLU A 64 -15.02 -4.16 0.58
C GLU A 64 -15.35 -2.94 1.47
N GLY A 65 -16.47 -2.28 1.14
CA GLY A 65 -16.90 -1.06 1.84
C GLY A 65 -16.17 0.22 1.41
N GLY A 66 -15.53 0.21 0.24
CA GLY A 66 -15.04 1.43 -0.43
C GLY A 66 -13.76 2.03 0.15
N VAL A 67 -13.02 1.24 0.95
CA VAL A 67 -11.69 1.61 1.43
C VAL A 67 -10.66 1.08 0.44
N ARG A 68 -9.61 1.85 0.16
CA ARG A 68 -8.52 1.38 -0.70
C ARG A 68 -7.15 1.84 -0.19
N VAL A 69 -6.15 1.04 -0.52
CA VAL A 69 -4.74 1.34 -0.29
C VAL A 69 -4.10 1.65 -1.63
N GLU A 70 -3.40 2.78 -1.72
CA GLU A 70 -2.67 3.21 -2.92
C GLU A 70 -1.18 3.32 -2.60
N LEU A 71 -0.32 2.73 -3.43
CA LEU A 71 1.13 2.82 -3.35
C LEU A 71 1.65 3.49 -4.62
N PHE A 72 2.51 4.50 -4.47
CA PHE A 72 3.06 5.26 -5.58
C PHE A 72 4.53 4.93 -5.78
N ASN A 73 4.86 4.20 -6.84
CA ASN A 73 6.24 3.96 -7.21
C ASN A 73 6.87 5.26 -7.73
N ASN A 74 7.48 5.99 -6.80
CA ASN A 74 7.96 7.35 -7.00
C ASN A 74 9.45 7.40 -7.39
N SER A 75 10.04 6.27 -7.79
CA SER A 75 11.47 6.16 -8.10
C SER A 75 11.71 5.77 -9.55
N SER A 76 12.67 6.43 -10.19
CA SER A 76 13.17 6.04 -11.51
C SER A 76 14.30 5.01 -11.47
N GLY A 77 14.83 4.66 -10.29
CA GLY A 77 16.04 3.83 -10.19
C GLY A 77 16.09 2.84 -9.02
N TYR A 78 15.18 2.95 -8.05
CA TYR A 78 15.09 2.04 -6.90
C TYR A 78 13.79 1.27 -6.91
N GLU A 79 13.82 0.06 -6.37
CA GLU A 79 12.65 -0.78 -6.18
C GLU A 79 11.67 -0.16 -5.17
N GLY A 80 10.40 -0.06 -5.55
CA GLY A 80 9.40 0.63 -4.76
C GLY A 80 8.71 -0.27 -3.71
N TRP A 81 8.36 -1.48 -4.11
CA TRP A 81 7.65 -2.43 -3.26
C TRP A 81 7.92 -3.87 -3.69
N THR A 82 7.75 -4.79 -2.75
CA THR A 82 7.86 -6.23 -2.99
C THR A 82 6.65 -6.95 -2.40
N ALA A 83 6.00 -7.78 -3.20
CA ALA A 83 4.93 -8.66 -2.78
C ALA A 83 5.35 -10.12 -2.95
N GLN A 84 4.91 -10.98 -2.03
CA GLN A 84 5.08 -12.41 -2.12
C GLN A 84 3.70 -13.05 -2.10
N PHE A 85 3.45 -13.92 -3.06
CA PHE A 85 2.21 -14.66 -3.21
C PHE A 85 2.52 -16.14 -3.12
N GLN A 86 1.77 -16.85 -2.31
CA GLN A 86 1.88 -18.29 -2.19
C GLN A 86 0.66 -18.95 -2.84
N THR A 87 0.93 -19.84 -3.77
CA THR A 87 -0.02 -20.81 -4.32
C THR A 87 0.34 -22.20 -3.78
N GLU A 88 -0.53 -23.20 -3.98
CA GLU A 88 -0.29 -24.56 -3.46
C GLU A 88 1.09 -25.12 -3.88
N ASP A 89 1.54 -24.80 -5.10
CA ASP A 89 2.75 -25.40 -5.68
C ASP A 89 3.96 -24.44 -5.76
N LYS A 90 3.76 -23.13 -5.54
CA LYS A 90 4.82 -22.13 -5.75
C LYS A 90 4.63 -20.87 -4.91
N THR A 91 5.74 -20.36 -4.40
CA THR A 91 5.86 -18.96 -3.95
C THR A 91 6.40 -18.11 -5.09
N THR A 92 5.69 -17.04 -5.44
CA THR A 92 6.10 -16.06 -6.45
C THR A 92 6.36 -14.73 -5.77
N SER A 93 7.52 -14.13 -6.05
CA SER A 93 7.82 -12.76 -5.64
C SER A 93 7.61 -11.81 -6.81
N VAL A 94 6.97 -10.66 -6.54
CA VAL A 94 6.77 -9.58 -7.50
C VAL A 94 7.40 -8.32 -6.95
N VAL A 95 8.18 -7.62 -7.76
CA VAL A 95 8.88 -6.39 -7.38
C VAL A 95 8.50 -5.27 -8.34
N GLY A 96 8.08 -4.13 -7.79
CA GLY A 96 7.96 -2.87 -8.53
C GLY A 96 9.33 -2.25 -8.71
N LEU A 97 9.85 -2.23 -9.94
CA LEU A 97 11.18 -1.72 -10.26
C LEU A 97 11.18 -0.20 -10.40
N GLY A 98 12.36 0.39 -10.28
CA GLY A 98 12.57 1.79 -10.64
C GLY A 98 12.19 2.03 -12.11
N GLY A 99 11.51 3.16 -12.37
CA GLY A 99 11.06 3.52 -13.71
C GLY A 99 9.72 2.88 -14.11
N GLY A 100 9.16 2.00 -13.27
CA GLY A 100 7.77 1.52 -13.37
C GLY A 100 7.59 0.12 -13.96
N ASP A 101 8.66 -0.62 -14.22
CA ASP A 101 8.59 -2.02 -14.64
C ASP A 101 8.26 -2.98 -13.48
N LEU A 102 7.89 -4.22 -13.81
CA LEU A 102 7.64 -5.30 -12.85
C LEU A 102 8.60 -6.46 -13.08
N ALA A 103 9.17 -7.02 -12.00
CA ALA A 103 9.94 -8.25 -12.03
C ALA A 103 9.23 -9.38 -11.26
N PHE A 104 9.33 -10.61 -11.77
CA PHE A 104 8.71 -11.80 -11.21
C PHE A 104 9.76 -12.90 -10.99
N PHE A 105 9.76 -13.50 -9.80
CA PHE A 105 10.68 -14.57 -9.39
C PHE A 105 9.88 -15.77 -8.85
#